data_AF-A0A8C0D5G6-F1
#
_entry.id   AF-A0A8C0D5G6-F1
#
_cell.length_a   1.000
_cell.length_b   1.000
_cell.length_c   1.000
_cell.angle_alpha   90.00
_cell.angle_beta   90.00
_cell.angle_gamma   90.00
#
_symmetry.space_group_name_H-M   'P 1'
#
loop_
_entity.id
_entity.type
_entity.pdbx_description
1 polymer ?
#
loop_
_entity_poly.entity_id
_entity_poly.type
_entity_poly.pdbx_seq_one_letter_code
_entity_poly.pdbx_strand_id
1 'polypeptide(L)'
;VDVFLKIRHLKTIIFMEGKESSTMFLLKHIVEGILKQLPDEQRLYKHHRPCSATRSPRTATKSSSRSGKLEKAREQQRRPNVAKNK
;
A
#
# COMPACT_ATOMS: atom_id res chain seq x y z
N VAL A 1 16.20 -1.66 9.20
CA VAL A 1 16.39 -0.51 8.30
C VAL A 1 15.26 0.46 8.56
N ASP A 2 15.63 1.72 8.58
CA ASP A 2 14.74 2.81 8.89
C ASP A 2 14.20 3.41 7.59
N VAL A 3 12.96 3.87 7.63
CA VAL A 3 12.25 4.44 6.51
C VAL A 3 11.67 5.78 6.92
N PHE A 4 11.82 6.76 6.04
CA PHE A 4 11.16 8.04 6.18
C PHE A 4 9.77 7.97 5.55
N LEU A 5 8.76 8.29 6.34
CA LEU A 5 7.37 8.35 5.91
C LEU A 5 6.94 9.82 5.81
N LYS A 6 6.28 10.13 4.70
CA LYS A 6 5.58 11.39 4.49
C LYS A 6 4.08 11.11 4.54
N ILE A 7 3.44 11.43 5.65
CA ILE A 7 2.00 11.25 5.84
C ILE A 7 1.32 12.57 5.49
N ARG A 8 0.36 12.53 4.57
CA ARG A 8 -0.41 13.71 4.13
C ARG A 8 -1.86 13.56 4.60
N HIS A 9 -2.35 14.56 5.32
CA HIS A 9 -3.75 14.66 5.74
C HIS A 9 -4.25 16.08 5.51
N LEU A 10 -5.21 16.27 4.59
CA LEU A 10 -5.70 17.59 4.18
C LEU A 10 -4.52 18.54 3.82
N LYS A 11 -4.34 19.61 4.59
CA LYS A 11 -3.26 20.60 4.46
C LYS A 11 -2.02 20.28 5.33
N THR A 12 -2.10 19.27 6.19
CA THR A 12 -1.04 18.88 7.12
C THR A 12 -0.15 17.80 6.50
N ILE A 13 1.16 17.96 6.66
CA ILE A 13 2.17 16.98 6.24
C ILE A 13 3.01 16.63 7.47
N ILE A 14 3.06 15.36 7.81
CA ILE A 14 3.86 14.83 8.92
C ILE A 14 5.02 14.05 8.32
N PHE A 15 6.23 14.45 8.70
CA PHE A 15 7.44 13.69 8.41
C PHE A 15 7.81 12.89 9.64
N MET A 16 7.97 11.59 9.47
CA MET A 16 8.37 10.72 10.57
C MET A 16 9.33 9.64 10.10
N GLU A 17 10.22 9.27 10.99
CA GLU A 17 11.09 8.11 10.83
C GLU A 17 10.44 6.90 11.51
N GLY A 18 10.53 5.74 10.87
CA GLY A 18 10.03 4.49 11.43
C GLY A 18 10.78 3.28 10.91
N LYS A 19 10.65 2.16 11.60
CA LYS A 19 11.28 0.89 11.17
C LYS A 19 10.49 0.27 10.03
N GLU A 20 11.17 -0.25 9.00
CA GLU A 20 10.52 -0.94 7.89
C GLU A 20 9.77 -2.23 8.31
N SER A 21 10.14 -2.80 9.46
CA SER A 21 9.51 -3.96 10.10
C SER A 21 8.37 -3.61 11.05
N SER A 22 8.17 -2.33 11.38
CA SER A 22 7.06 -1.91 12.25
C SER A 22 5.72 -2.17 11.58
N THR A 23 4.67 -2.37 12.38
CA THR A 23 3.30 -2.55 11.87
C THR A 23 2.64 -1.20 11.59
N MET A 24 1.75 -1.13 10.60
CA MET A 24 0.91 0.05 10.36
C MET A 24 0.05 0.45 11.56
N PHE A 25 -0.25 -0.48 12.47
CA PHE A 25 -0.93 -0.18 13.73
C PHE A 25 -0.16 0.81 14.63
N LEU A 26 1.13 0.55 14.89
CA LEU A 26 2.01 1.47 15.63
C LEU A 26 2.07 2.86 14.98
N LEU A 27 2.08 2.90 13.64
CA LEU A 27 2.09 4.15 12.89
C LEU A 27 0.79 4.94 13.11
N LYS A 28 -0.36 4.27 13.12
CA LYS A 28 -1.66 4.89 13.39
C LYS A 28 -1.76 5.46 14.81
N HIS A 29 -1.15 4.81 15.80
CA HIS A 29 -1.09 5.35 17.16
C HIS A 29 -0.22 6.61 17.28
N ILE A 30 0.90 6.67 16.57
CA ILE A 30 1.72 7.91 16.54
C ILE A 30 0.92 9.04 15.88
N VAL A 31 0.22 8.73 14.79
CA VAL A 31 -0.65 9.70 14.10
C VAL A 31 -1.84 10.11 14.98
N GLU A 32 -2.40 9.21 15.79
CA GLU A 32 -3.45 9.52 16.78
C GLU A 32 -2.94 10.54 17.79
N GLY A 33 -1.71 10.40 18.30
CA GLY A 33 -1.12 11.37 19.21
C GLY A 33 -1.06 12.79 18.64
N ILE A 34 -0.86 12.91 17.32
CA ILE A 34 -0.71 14.18 16.59
C ILE A 34 -2.07 14.74 16.15
N LEU A 35 -2.92 13.92 15.54
CA LEU A 35 -4.21 14.33 14.96
C LEU A 35 -5.38 14.25 15.95
N LYS A 36 -5.18 13.64 17.12
CA LYS A 36 -6.21 13.34 18.14
C LYS A 36 -7.39 12.54 17.57
N GLN A 37 -7.11 11.70 16.58
CA GLN A 37 -8.12 10.89 15.89
C GLN A 37 -7.83 9.39 16.09
N LEU A 38 -8.86 8.60 16.37
CA LEU A 38 -8.73 7.18 16.67
C LEU A 38 -8.07 6.39 15.52
N PRO A 39 -7.30 5.32 15.80
CA PRO A 39 -6.61 4.53 14.79
C PRO A 39 -7.54 3.89 13.74
N ASP A 40 -8.78 3.59 14.11
CA ASP A 40 -9.76 2.94 13.23
C ASP A 40 -10.35 3.89 12.18
N GLU A 41 -10.46 5.17 12.51
CA GLU A 41 -10.91 6.21 11.58
C GLU A 41 -9.80 6.60 10.59
N GLN A 42 -8.55 6.30 10.92
CA GLN A 42 -7.41 6.59 10.07
C GLN A 42 -7.25 5.57 8.94
N ARG A 43 -7.12 6.07 7.70
CA ARG A 43 -6.79 5.24 6.53
C ARG A 43 -5.44 5.65 5.96
N LEU A 44 -4.46 4.75 6.08
CA LEU A 44 -3.15 4.92 5.48
C LEU A 44 -3.17 4.40 4.04
N TYR A 45 -2.67 5.21 3.11
CA TYR A 45 -2.62 4.87 1.70
C TYR A 45 -1.17 4.82 1.20
N LYS A 46 -0.94 3.90 0.27
CA LYS A 46 0.29 3.85 -0.51
C LYS A 46 -0.07 3.73 -1.99
N HIS A 47 0.35 4.71 -2.80
CA HIS A 47 0.02 4.77 -4.23
C HIS A 47 -1.48 4.53 -4.50
N HIS A 48 -2.34 5.24 -3.76
CA HIS A 48 -3.81 5.10 -3.81
C HIS A 48 -4.39 3.76 -3.34
N ARG A 49 -3.57 2.80 -2.88
CA ARG A 49 -4.05 1.55 -2.29
C ARG A 49 -4.13 1.66 -0.77
N PRO A 50 -5.25 1.27 -0.14
CA PRO A 50 -5.35 1.22 1.31
C PRO A 50 -4.41 0.14 1.88
N CYS A 51 -3.72 0.49 2.95
CA CYS A 51 -2.85 -0.41 3.70
C CYS A 51 -3.61 -1.03 4.87
N SER A 52 -3.56 -2.35 5.01
CA SER A 52 -4.10 -3.05 6.18
C SER A 52 -3.19 -2.87 7.41
N ALA A 53 -3.79 -2.84 8.61
CA ALA A 53 -3.09 -2.53 9.86
C ALA A 53 -1.99 -3.55 10.24
N THR A 54 -2.15 -4.81 9.81
CA THR A 54 -1.20 -5.90 10.07
C THR A 54 0.02 -5.89 9.14
N ARG A 55 0.02 -5.09 8.08
CA ARG A 55 1.15 -5.02 7.15
C ARG A 55 2.24 -4.11 7.68
N SER A 56 3.48 -4.44 7.33
CA SER A 56 4.64 -3.57 7.54
C SER A 56 4.89 -2.67 6.32
N PRO A 57 5.58 -1.51 6.49
CA PRO A 57 5.97 -0.64 5.37
C PRO A 57 6.69 -1.41 4.25
N ARG A 58 7.57 -2.37 4.60
CA ARG A 58 8.27 -3.26 3.65
C ARG A 58 7.33 -4.01 2.72
N THR A 59 6.30 -4.63 3.30
CA THR A 59 5.38 -5.47 2.51
C THR A 59 4.39 -4.63 1.72
N ALA A 60 4.15 -3.38 2.12
CA ALA A 60 3.41 -2.39 1.36
C ALA A 60 4.13 -2.00 0.05
N THR A 61 5.47 -1.92 0.02
CA THR A 61 6.24 -1.66 -1.22
C THR A 61 6.17 -2.81 -2.21
N LYS A 62 6.31 -4.06 -1.75
CA LYS A 62 6.45 -5.25 -2.61
C LYS A 62 5.16 -5.68 -3.32
N SER A 63 3.96 -5.36 -2.80
CA SER A 63 2.70 -5.81 -3.41
C SER A 63 2.39 -5.15 -4.75
N SER A 64 2.94 -3.96 -5.02
CA SER A 64 2.79 -3.27 -6.31
C SER A 64 3.38 -4.12 -7.45
N SER A 65 4.58 -4.68 -7.22
CA SER A 65 5.33 -5.44 -8.22
C SER A 65 4.72 -6.81 -8.57
N ARG A 66 3.94 -7.42 -7.66
CA ARG A 66 3.26 -8.70 -7.94
C ARG A 66 2.01 -8.53 -8.80
N SER A 67 1.30 -7.41 -8.68
CA SER A 67 0.05 -7.19 -9.44
C SER A 67 0.29 -7.07 -10.96
N GLY A 68 1.40 -6.46 -11.39
CA GLY A 68 1.74 -6.35 -12.81
C GLY A 68 2.16 -7.67 -13.49
N LYS A 69 2.58 -8.69 -12.72
CA LYS A 69 2.91 -10.01 -13.29
C LYS A 69 1.67 -10.90 -13.49
N LEU A 70 0.68 -10.80 -12.61
CA LEU A 70 -0.55 -11.59 -12.72
C LEU A 70 -1.49 -11.09 -13.82
N GLU A 71 -1.48 -9.78 -14.08
CA GLU A 71 -2.29 -9.15 -15.14
C GLU A 71 -1.79 -9.52 -16.54
N LYS A 72 -0.46 -9.53 -16.75
CA LYS A 72 0.14 -9.99 -18.01
C LYS A 72 -0.14 -11.47 -18.31
N ALA A 73 -0.25 -12.32 -17.29
CA ALA A 73 -0.57 -13.74 -17.47
C ALA A 73 -2.02 -13.96 -17.92
N ARG A 74 -2.96 -13.14 -17.45
CA ARG A 74 -4.38 -13.22 -17.87
C ARG A 74 -4.64 -12.65 -19.27
N GLU A 75 -3.88 -11.63 -19.70
CA GLU A 75 -3.94 -11.07 -21.05
C GLU A 75 -3.50 -12.11 -22.12
N GLN A 76 -2.47 -12.90 -21.81
CA GLN A 76 -1.91 -13.89 -22.73
C GLN A 76 -2.83 -15.08 -23.00
N GLN A 77 -3.77 -15.37 -22.09
CA GLN A 77 -4.78 -16.42 -22.26
C GLN A 77 -6.07 -15.95 -22.97
N ARG A 78 -6.20 -14.65 -23.29
CA ARG A 78 -7.36 -14.09 -23.99
C ARG A 78 -7.20 -13.96 -25.51
N ARG A 79 -6.19 -14.59 -26.12
CA ARG A 79 -6.12 -14.66 -27.60
C ARG A 79 -7.16 -15.66 -28.11
N PRO A 80 -8.15 -15.25 -28.94
CA PRO A 80 -9.10 -16.19 -29.52
C PRO A 80 -8.40 -17.07 -30.56
N ASN A 81 -8.69 -18.37 -30.52
CA ASN A 81 -8.42 -19.31 -31.60
C ASN A 81 -9.23 -18.88 -32.82
N VAL A 82 -8.63 -18.13 -33.73
CA VAL A 82 -9.22 -17.89 -35.05
C VAL A 82 -9.09 -19.18 -35.85
N ALA A 83 -10.26 -19.78 -36.09
CA ALA A 83 -10.47 -21.03 -36.81
C ALA A 83 -9.72 -21.05 -38.14
N LYS A 84 -8.95 -22.11 -38.37
CA LYS A 84 -8.56 -22.54 -39.70
C LYS A 84 -9.77 -23.24 -40.33
N ASN A 85 -10.52 -22.54 -41.17
CA ASN A 85 -11.33 -23.18 -42.21
C ASN A 85 -10.76 -22.75 -43.56
N LYS A 86 -10.18 -23.69 -44.28
CA LYS A 86 -9.90 -23.61 -45.71
C LYS A 86 -10.21 -24.97 -46.31
#